data_AF-A0A6J2R661-F1
#
_entry.id   AF-A0A6J2R661-F1
#
_cell.length_a   1.000
_cell.length_b   1.000
_cell.length_c   1.000
_cell.angle_alpha   90.00
_cell.angle_beta   90.00
_cell.angle_gamma   90.00
#
_symmetry.space_group_name_H-M   'P 1'
#
loop_
_entity.id
_entity.type
_entity.pdbx_description
1 polymer ?
#
loop_
_entity_poly.entity_id
_entity_poly.type
_entity_poly.pdbx_seq_one_letter_code
_entity_poly.pdbx_strand_id
1 'polypeptide(L)'
;MEDISTVMSCFSSPVYSRYWQHYQQAMAWNQRHQRAYRKALEAAYGHAHIREQRPSSQPQRYADWNAGEGDEESSSDGEIECDVSNMEISEELRQYFAQTEKHKEELKKQQLIEAEQHDSYVPADQDLRGSSWRSSMAPPSERPGERRGAEMKKLYGKDAAKIQAMEAAMQLNFDRHCDLKQPKYWPVIPLKL
;
A
#
# COMPACT_ATOMS: atom_id res chain seq x y z
N MET A 1 4.65 39.02 -23.08
CA MET A 1 5.27 37.68 -23.06
C MET A 1 6.50 37.82 -22.21
N GLU A 2 6.45 37.32 -20.98
CA GLU A 2 7.60 37.38 -20.07
C GLU A 2 8.66 36.42 -20.59
N ASP A 3 9.87 36.93 -20.82
CA ASP A 3 10.98 36.14 -21.35
C ASP A 3 11.32 35.02 -20.38
N ILE A 4 11.29 33.78 -20.88
CA ILE A 4 11.66 32.56 -20.14
C ILE A 4 13.05 32.71 -19.50
N SER A 5 13.92 33.52 -20.10
CA SER A 5 15.22 33.94 -19.57
C SER A 5 15.14 34.61 -18.19
N THR A 6 14.14 35.46 -17.96
CA THR A 6 13.94 36.17 -16.69
C THR A 6 13.48 35.22 -15.59
N VAL A 7 12.64 34.23 -15.92
CA VAL A 7 12.19 33.19 -14.98
C VAL A 7 13.35 32.24 -14.65
N MET A 8 14.21 31.88 -15.61
CA MET A 8 15.39 31.07 -15.30
C MET A 8 16.42 31.83 -14.46
N SER A 9 16.50 33.16 -14.60
CA SER A 9 17.40 34.00 -13.80
C SER A 9 16.99 34.09 -12.32
N CYS A 10 15.71 33.89 -11.97
CA CYS A 10 15.28 33.99 -10.56
C CYS A 10 15.80 32.83 -9.70
N PHE A 11 16.00 31.65 -10.29
CA PHE A 11 16.56 30.47 -9.62
C PHE A 11 18.09 30.55 -9.41
N SER A 12 18.76 31.44 -10.15
CA SER A 12 20.20 31.74 -10.02
C SER A 12 20.48 32.86 -9.02
N SER A 13 19.44 33.40 -8.37
CA SER A 13 19.60 34.38 -7.30
C SER A 13 20.37 33.78 -6.11
N PRO A 14 21.31 34.53 -5.50
CA PRO A 14 22.09 34.05 -4.34
C PRO A 14 21.20 33.66 -3.14
N VAL A 15 19.96 34.13 -3.09
CA VAL A 15 18.96 33.77 -2.08
C VAL A 15 18.67 32.25 -2.08
N TYR A 16 18.74 31.59 -3.25
CA TYR A 16 18.49 30.15 -3.39
C TYR A 16 19.75 29.28 -3.32
N SER A 17 20.92 29.87 -3.10
CA SER A 17 22.20 29.15 -3.03
C SER A 17 22.18 28.01 -2.00
N ARG A 18 21.65 28.28 -0.80
CA ARG A 18 21.54 27.29 0.28
C ARG A 18 20.58 26.15 -0.08
N TYR A 19 19.46 26.46 -0.71
CA TYR A 19 18.51 25.46 -1.21
C TYR A 19 19.17 24.54 -2.25
N TRP A 20 19.89 25.12 -3.22
CA TRP A 20 20.56 24.32 -4.25
C TRP A 20 21.72 23.48 -3.70
N GLN A 21 22.45 23.96 -2.70
CA GLN A 21 23.46 23.15 -2.01
C GLN A 21 22.85 21.90 -1.35
N HIS A 22 21.73 22.06 -0.64
CA HIS A 22 21.04 20.92 -0.03
C HIS A 22 20.43 19.98 -1.07
N TYR A 23 19.86 20.52 -2.14
CA TYR A 23 19.37 19.72 -3.26
C TYR A 23 20.49 18.89 -3.89
N GLN A 24 21.66 19.49 -4.14
CA GLN A 24 22.83 18.78 -4.66
C GLN A 24 23.31 17.68 -3.71
N GLN A 25 23.34 17.95 -2.40
CA GLN A 25 23.70 16.94 -1.39
C GLN A 25 22.70 15.76 -1.40
N ALA A 26 21.40 16.04 -1.43
CA ALA A 26 20.35 15.02 -1.48
C ALA A 26 20.45 14.19 -2.78
N MET A 27 20.67 14.85 -3.92
CA MET A 27 20.84 14.17 -5.21
C MET A 27 22.11 13.32 -5.24
N ALA A 28 23.22 13.80 -4.67
CA ALA A 28 24.45 13.02 -4.54
C ALA A 28 24.25 11.79 -3.64
N TRP A 29 23.53 11.93 -2.52
CA TRP A 29 23.16 10.81 -1.66
C TRP A 29 22.30 9.79 -2.40
N ASN A 30 21.25 10.23 -3.09
CA ASN A 30 20.36 9.34 -3.85
C ASN A 30 21.12 8.58 -4.95
N GLN A 31 22.03 9.25 -5.67
CA GLN A 31 22.86 8.57 -6.68
C GLN A 31 23.78 7.51 -6.07
N ARG A 32 24.41 7.80 -4.92
CA ARG A 32 25.25 6.83 -4.21
C ARG A 32 24.41 5.66 -3.70
N HIS A 33 23.24 5.95 -3.15
CA HIS A 33 22.30 4.94 -2.67
C HIS A 33 21.82 4.03 -3.80
N GLN A 34 21.40 4.58 -4.94
CA GLN A 34 21.00 3.80 -6.12
C GLN A 34 22.14 2.92 -6.64
N ARG A 35 23.38 3.40 -6.64
CA ARG A 35 24.56 2.60 -7.03
C ARG A 35 24.82 1.48 -6.02
N ALA A 36 24.72 1.75 -4.73
CA ALA A 36 24.89 0.74 -3.68
C ALA A 36 23.79 -0.32 -3.74
N TYR A 37 22.53 0.10 -3.90
CA TYR A 37 21.38 -0.78 -4.06
C TYR A 37 21.52 -1.69 -5.28
N ARG A 38 21.96 -1.13 -6.43
CA ARG A 38 22.23 -1.92 -7.64
C ARG A 38 23.32 -2.96 -7.41
N LYS A 39 24.44 -2.58 -6.79
CA LYS A 39 25.52 -3.51 -6.44
C LYS A 39 25.08 -4.59 -5.47
N ALA A 40 24.23 -4.25 -4.49
CA ALA A 40 23.67 -5.21 -3.54
C ALA A 40 22.72 -6.21 -4.24
N LEU A 41 21.89 -5.72 -5.16
CA LEU A 41 21.05 -6.57 -6.04
C LEU A 41 21.91 -7.49 -6.91
N GLU A 42 22.94 -6.96 -7.55
CA GLU A 42 23.89 -7.74 -8.37
C GLU A 42 24.64 -8.79 -7.53
N ALA A 43 24.95 -8.50 -6.25
CA ALA A 43 25.58 -9.45 -5.33
C ALA A 43 24.60 -10.52 -4.81
N ALA A 44 23.35 -10.14 -4.51
CA ALA A 44 22.34 -11.06 -3.99
C ALA A 44 21.79 -12.01 -5.07
N TYR A 45 21.68 -11.55 -6.31
CA TYR A 45 21.08 -12.32 -7.41
C TYR A 45 22.08 -12.75 -8.50
N GLY A 46 23.35 -12.32 -8.40
CA GLY A 46 24.39 -12.63 -9.37
C GLY A 46 24.16 -12.00 -10.75
N HIS A 47 25.22 -11.92 -11.55
CA HIS A 47 25.21 -11.40 -12.93
C HIS A 47 24.50 -12.33 -13.94
N ALA A 48 23.57 -13.17 -13.48
CA ALA A 48 22.81 -14.11 -14.31
C ALA A 48 21.40 -13.61 -14.63
N HIS A 49 20.89 -12.57 -13.95
CA HIS A 49 19.47 -12.19 -14.05
C HIS A 49 19.16 -10.84 -14.73
N ILE A 50 20.15 -10.05 -15.15
CA ILE A 50 19.87 -8.68 -15.66
C ILE A 50 19.74 -8.62 -17.19
N ARG A 51 20.27 -9.60 -17.95
CA ARG A 51 20.28 -9.48 -19.43
C ARG A 51 19.06 -10.06 -20.14
N GLU A 52 18.30 -10.93 -19.50
CA GLU A 52 17.19 -11.60 -20.14
C GLU A 52 15.97 -11.51 -19.25
N GLN A 53 15.05 -10.61 -19.61
CA GLN A 53 13.59 -10.79 -19.55
C GLN A 53 12.85 -9.49 -19.16
N ARG A 54 12.30 -8.86 -20.19
CA ARG A 54 10.89 -8.48 -20.17
C ARG A 54 10.27 -9.13 -21.41
N PRO A 55 8.98 -9.52 -21.46
CA PRO A 55 7.92 -9.54 -20.42
C PRO A 55 7.23 -10.93 -20.29
N SER A 56 6.43 -11.18 -19.25
CA SER A 56 5.16 -11.98 -19.28
C SER A 56 4.79 -12.54 -17.89
N SER A 57 3.50 -12.47 -17.57
CA SER A 57 2.73 -13.37 -16.69
C SER A 57 3.10 -13.51 -15.20
N GLN A 58 2.27 -12.85 -14.37
CA GLN A 58 1.79 -13.20 -13.02
C GLN A 58 2.75 -13.50 -11.84
N PRO A 59 2.41 -13.07 -10.61
CA PRO A 59 3.22 -13.27 -9.41
C PRO A 59 2.88 -14.60 -8.73
N GLN A 60 3.73 -15.61 -8.92
CA GLN A 60 3.65 -16.93 -8.29
C GLN A 60 4.54 -17.00 -7.03
N ARG A 61 4.26 -16.22 -5.97
CA ARG A 61 5.14 -16.25 -4.78
C ARG A 61 4.49 -16.25 -3.40
N TYR A 62 3.17 -16.44 -3.31
CA TYR A 62 2.46 -16.56 -2.03
C TYR A 62 1.56 -17.79 -1.91
N ALA A 63 1.81 -18.84 -2.71
CA ALA A 63 1.08 -20.11 -2.62
C ALA A 63 1.73 -21.15 -1.69
N ASP A 64 2.90 -20.86 -1.11
CA ASP A 64 3.75 -21.89 -0.46
C ASP A 64 3.68 -21.88 1.08
N TRP A 65 2.81 -21.05 1.68
CA TRP A 65 2.70 -20.92 3.14
C TRP A 65 1.51 -21.66 3.77
N ASN A 66 0.68 -22.34 2.99
CA ASN A 66 -0.50 -23.07 3.49
C ASN A 66 -0.71 -24.44 2.82
N ALA A 67 0.34 -25.23 2.68
CA ALA A 67 0.23 -26.63 2.30
C ALA A 67 0.83 -27.52 3.41
N GLY A 68 0.12 -27.57 4.54
CA GLY A 68 0.20 -28.74 5.41
C GLY A 68 -0.72 -29.80 4.84
N GLU A 69 -0.18 -30.95 4.43
CA GLU A 69 -0.49 -32.26 5.02
C GLU A 69 0.21 -33.40 4.27
N GLY A 70 0.81 -34.30 5.07
CA GLY A 70 0.99 -35.72 4.75
C GLY A 70 2.33 -36.13 4.12
N ASP A 71 3.34 -36.42 4.94
CA ASP A 71 3.86 -37.80 4.97
C ASP A 71 4.69 -38.07 6.24
N GLU A 72 4.54 -39.29 6.73
CA GLU A 72 4.92 -39.76 8.05
C GLU A 72 6.42 -40.05 8.17
N GLU A 73 7.06 -39.52 9.21
CA GLU A 73 8.23 -40.19 9.81
C GLU A 73 8.05 -40.24 11.33
N SER A 74 7.65 -41.43 11.76
CA SER A 74 7.35 -41.86 13.13
C SER A 74 8.48 -41.49 14.11
N SER A 75 8.36 -40.32 14.75
CA SER A 75 9.16 -39.96 15.93
C SER A 75 8.50 -40.53 17.18
N SER A 76 8.86 -41.79 17.49
CA SER A 76 8.71 -42.48 18.79
C SER A 76 7.83 -41.76 19.83
N ASP A 77 6.54 -42.09 19.84
CA ASP A 77 5.61 -41.80 20.92
C ASP A 77 6.04 -42.58 22.17
N GLY A 78 6.97 -42.01 22.92
CA GLY A 78 7.14 -42.38 24.31
C GLY A 78 6.01 -41.71 25.06
N GLU A 79 4.95 -42.47 25.37
CA GLU A 79 3.99 -42.14 26.42
C GLU A 79 4.78 -41.95 27.72
N ILE A 80 5.24 -40.73 27.96
CA ILE A 80 5.77 -40.33 29.26
C ILE A 80 4.51 -40.14 30.10
N GLU A 81 4.15 -41.19 30.83
CA GLU A 81 3.13 -41.13 31.87
C GLU A 81 3.63 -40.14 32.95
N CYS A 82 3.34 -38.86 32.74
CA CYS A 82 3.64 -37.81 33.70
C CYS A 82 2.71 -38.01 34.90
N ASP A 83 3.21 -38.66 35.94
CA ASP A 83 2.49 -38.84 37.20
C ASP A 83 2.21 -37.47 37.86
N VAL A 84 1.06 -36.89 37.52
CA VAL A 84 0.59 -35.57 38.01
C VAL A 84 0.21 -35.64 39.49
N SER A 85 0.08 -36.83 40.07
CA SER A 85 -0.39 -37.01 41.45
C SER A 85 0.60 -36.48 42.50
N ASN A 86 1.88 -36.36 42.13
CA ASN A 86 2.96 -35.91 43.02
C ASN A 86 3.44 -34.47 42.76
N MET A 87 2.81 -33.72 41.85
CA MET A 87 3.20 -32.34 41.56
C MET A 87 2.45 -31.37 42.47
N GLU A 88 3.03 -31.08 43.63
CA GLU A 88 2.56 -30.01 44.50
C GLU A 88 2.72 -28.66 43.80
N ILE A 89 1.62 -28.14 43.26
CA ILE A 89 1.58 -26.79 42.71
C ILE A 89 1.75 -25.82 43.87
N SER A 90 2.85 -25.07 43.87
CA SER A 90 3.09 -24.05 44.89
C SER A 90 1.94 -23.05 44.93
N GLU A 91 1.62 -22.58 46.13
CA GLU A 91 0.51 -21.65 46.34
C GLU A 91 0.69 -20.35 45.53
N GLU A 92 1.94 -19.93 45.33
CA GLU A 92 2.31 -18.80 44.46
C GLU A 92 1.97 -19.06 42.98
N LEU A 93 2.26 -20.25 42.46
CA LEU A 93 1.97 -20.60 41.07
C LEU A 93 0.46 -20.71 40.81
N ARG A 94 -0.30 -21.18 41.82
CA ARG A 94 -1.77 -21.19 41.78
C ARG A 94 -2.35 -19.77 41.70
N GLN A 95 -1.77 -18.81 42.43
CA GLN A 95 -2.15 -17.41 42.34
C GLN A 95 -1.79 -16.80 40.98
N TYR A 96 -0.63 -17.15 40.42
CA TYR A 96 -0.23 -16.70 39.08
C TYR A 96 -1.19 -17.18 37.98
N PHE A 97 -1.62 -18.44 38.02
CA PHE A 97 -2.62 -18.94 37.07
C PHE A 97 -3.95 -18.20 37.20
N ALA A 98 -4.42 -17.93 38.42
CA ALA A 98 -5.63 -17.13 38.64
C ALA A 98 -5.49 -15.69 38.11
N GLN A 99 -4.32 -15.07 38.23
CA GLN A 99 -4.06 -13.75 37.64
C GLN A 99 -4.00 -13.79 36.11
N THR A 100 -3.37 -14.82 35.56
CA THR A 100 -3.24 -15.01 34.09
C THR A 100 -4.62 -15.25 33.46
N GLU A 101 -5.48 -16.01 34.13
CA GLU A 101 -6.85 -16.25 33.70
C GLU A 101 -7.68 -14.97 33.72
N LYS A 102 -7.64 -14.19 34.82
CA LYS A 102 -8.31 -12.89 34.89
C LYS A 102 -7.88 -11.94 33.77
N HIS A 103 -6.58 -11.87 33.47
CA HIS A 103 -6.08 -11.01 32.41
C HIS A 103 -6.52 -11.48 31.01
N LYS A 104 -6.56 -12.80 30.77
CA LYS A 104 -7.10 -13.36 29.52
C LYS A 104 -8.59 -13.05 29.34
N GLU A 105 -9.38 -13.12 30.41
CA GLU A 105 -10.80 -12.76 30.39
C GLU A 105 -11.02 -11.26 30.13
N GLU A 106 -10.22 -10.40 30.76
CA GLU A 106 -10.28 -8.95 30.58
C GLU A 106 -9.93 -8.56 29.14
N LEU A 107 -8.88 -9.15 28.58
CA LEU A 107 -8.45 -8.89 27.21
C LEU A 107 -9.49 -9.37 26.19
N LYS A 108 -10.12 -10.53 26.42
CA LYS A 108 -11.26 -11.00 25.59
C LYS A 108 -12.45 -10.05 25.64
N LYS A 109 -12.79 -9.51 26.82
CA LYS A 109 -13.88 -8.52 26.96
C LYS A 109 -13.56 -7.23 26.22
N GLN A 110 -12.32 -6.73 26.30
CA GLN A 110 -11.88 -5.56 25.56
C GLN A 110 -11.97 -5.78 24.04
N GLN A 111 -11.53 -6.95 23.56
CA GLN A 111 -11.63 -7.30 22.13
C GLN A 111 -13.09 -7.36 21.64
N LEU A 112 -14.01 -7.90 22.44
CA LEU A 112 -15.44 -7.93 22.09
C LEU A 112 -16.03 -6.53 21.99
N ILE A 113 -15.75 -5.67 22.98
CA ILE A 113 -16.21 -4.28 22.99
C ILE A 113 -15.61 -3.51 21.80
N GLU A 114 -14.32 -3.71 21.52
CA GLU A 114 -13.64 -3.09 20.40
C GLU A 114 -14.22 -3.58 19.06
N ALA A 115 -14.48 -4.89 18.90
CA ALA A 115 -15.11 -5.44 17.70
C ALA A 115 -16.55 -4.93 17.49
N GLU A 116 -17.34 -4.81 18.55
CA GLU A 116 -18.70 -4.24 18.49
C GLU A 116 -18.66 -2.74 18.14
N GLN A 117 -17.65 -2.00 18.64
CA GLN A 117 -17.43 -0.60 18.25
C GLN A 117 -16.92 -0.46 16.80
N HIS A 118 -16.15 -1.43 16.30
CA HIS A 118 -15.64 -1.46 14.93
C HIS A 118 -16.66 -2.01 13.91
N ASP A 119 -17.91 -2.30 14.27
CA ASP A 119 -18.94 -2.73 13.30
C ASP A 119 -19.27 -1.61 12.27
N SER A 120 -18.92 -0.36 12.59
CA SER A 120 -18.94 0.78 11.65
C SER A 120 -17.64 0.93 10.83
N TYR A 121 -16.63 0.10 11.04
CA TYR A 121 -15.30 0.21 10.43
C TYR A 121 -15.30 -0.44 9.04
N VAL A 122 -15.16 0.38 8.00
CA VAL A 122 -14.96 -0.10 6.62
C VAL A 122 -13.46 -0.24 6.36
N PRO A 123 -12.93 -1.44 6.05
CA PRO A 123 -11.53 -1.62 5.71
C PRO A 123 -11.13 -0.73 4.52
N ALA A 124 -10.08 0.06 4.69
CA ALA A 124 -9.63 1.05 3.69
C ALA A 124 -9.13 0.43 2.37
N ASP A 125 -8.94 -0.89 2.35
CA ASP A 125 -8.54 -1.66 1.16
C ASP A 125 -9.72 -1.93 0.21
N GLN A 126 -10.95 -1.61 0.64
CA GLN A 126 -12.11 -1.67 -0.22
C GLN A 126 -12.06 -0.49 -1.19
N ASP A 127 -11.65 -0.78 -2.43
CA ASP A 127 -11.50 0.19 -3.49
C ASP A 127 -12.80 1.01 -3.68
N LEU A 128 -12.81 2.26 -3.21
CA LEU A 128 -13.95 3.18 -3.29
C LEU A 128 -14.35 3.48 -4.75
N ARG A 129 -13.52 3.07 -5.71
CA ARG A 129 -13.78 3.07 -7.15
C ARG A 129 -14.91 2.10 -7.56
N GLY A 130 -15.31 1.16 -6.71
CA GLY A 130 -16.51 0.33 -6.93
C GLY A 130 -17.78 1.00 -6.43
N SER A 131 -17.71 1.65 -5.26
CA SER A 131 -18.89 2.11 -4.52
C SER A 131 -19.47 3.45 -5.01
N SER A 132 -18.68 4.24 -5.76
CA SER A 132 -19.16 5.51 -6.32
C SER A 132 -20.04 5.34 -7.57
N TRP A 133 -20.17 4.13 -8.11
CA TRP A 133 -21.22 3.82 -9.07
C TRP A 133 -22.49 3.64 -8.26
N ARG A 134 -23.09 4.75 -7.80
CA ARG A 134 -24.51 4.74 -7.48
C ARG A 134 -25.22 4.33 -8.76
N SER A 135 -25.50 3.04 -8.83
CA SER A 135 -26.29 2.42 -9.89
C SER A 135 -27.70 2.94 -9.70
N SER A 136 -27.95 4.13 -10.25
CA SER A 136 -29.31 4.58 -10.45
C SER A 136 -29.96 3.54 -11.36
N MET A 137 -30.96 2.83 -10.87
CA MET A 137 -31.66 1.79 -11.63
C MET A 137 -32.40 2.36 -12.85
N ALA A 138 -32.49 3.69 -12.97
CA ALA A 138 -33.04 4.38 -14.13
C ALA A 138 -31.93 4.68 -15.16
N PRO A 139 -32.18 4.45 -16.46
CA PRO A 139 -31.23 4.81 -17.52
C PRO A 139 -30.96 6.32 -17.50
N PRO A 140 -29.69 6.75 -17.66
CA PRO A 140 -29.35 8.17 -17.74
C PRO A 140 -30.17 8.88 -18.82
N SER A 141 -30.92 9.91 -18.44
CA SER A 141 -31.74 10.70 -19.37
C SER A 141 -30.89 11.57 -20.32
N GLU A 142 -29.61 11.70 -20.02
CA GLU A 142 -28.66 12.54 -20.72
C GLU A 142 -27.48 11.69 -21.20
N ARG A 143 -27.00 11.94 -22.42
CA ARG A 143 -25.87 11.17 -22.95
C ARG A 143 -24.63 11.45 -22.09
N PRO A 144 -23.96 10.39 -21.58
CA PRO A 144 -22.75 10.56 -20.78
C PRO A 144 -21.72 11.43 -21.51
N GLY A 145 -21.33 12.54 -20.87
CA GLY A 145 -20.34 13.47 -21.41
C GLY A 145 -20.87 14.60 -22.30
N GLU A 146 -22.17 14.65 -22.62
CA GLU A 146 -22.74 15.69 -23.50
C GLU A 146 -22.67 17.09 -22.85
N ARG A 147 -23.02 17.21 -21.56
CA ARG A 147 -22.87 18.46 -20.80
C ARG A 147 -21.43 18.92 -20.73
N ARG A 148 -20.53 18.02 -20.36
CA ARG A 148 -19.09 18.31 -20.25
C ARG A 148 -18.54 18.77 -21.61
N GLY A 149 -19.01 18.17 -22.71
CA GLY A 149 -18.65 18.59 -24.07
C GLY A 149 -19.14 20.00 -24.41
N ALA A 150 -20.38 20.34 -24.07
CA ALA A 150 -20.93 21.68 -24.28
C ALA A 150 -20.23 22.75 -23.42
N GLU A 151 -19.94 22.44 -22.16
CA GLU A 151 -19.18 23.30 -21.24
C GLU A 151 -17.76 23.52 -21.74
N MET A 152 -17.08 22.47 -22.20
CA MET A 152 -15.75 22.55 -22.81
C MET A 152 -15.74 23.44 -24.06
N LYS A 153 -16.75 23.32 -24.93
CA LYS A 153 -16.91 24.22 -26.09
C LYS A 153 -17.18 25.67 -25.67
N LYS A 154 -17.93 25.89 -24.59
CA LYS A 154 -18.20 27.24 -24.05
C LYS A 154 -16.94 27.88 -23.44
N LEU A 155 -16.11 27.10 -22.76
CA LEU A 155 -14.89 27.57 -22.07
C LEU A 155 -13.71 27.75 -23.03
N TYR A 156 -13.46 26.77 -23.89
CA TYR A 156 -12.23 26.67 -24.69
C TYR A 156 -12.46 26.84 -26.20
N GLY A 157 -13.72 26.95 -26.65
CA GLY A 157 -14.05 27.23 -28.05
C GLY A 157 -13.48 26.19 -29.01
N LYS A 158 -12.64 26.66 -29.95
CA LYS A 158 -11.99 25.81 -30.97
C LYS A 158 -10.97 24.83 -30.37
N ASP A 159 -10.36 25.20 -29.24
CA ASP A 159 -9.33 24.39 -28.58
C ASP A 159 -9.91 23.35 -27.61
N ALA A 160 -11.23 23.29 -27.45
CA ALA A 160 -11.90 22.34 -26.56
C ALA A 160 -11.46 20.88 -26.81
N ALA A 161 -11.38 20.46 -28.07
CA ALA A 161 -10.94 19.11 -28.41
C ALA A 161 -9.47 18.85 -28.03
N LYS A 162 -8.61 19.86 -28.17
CA LYS A 162 -7.19 19.77 -27.81
C LYS A 162 -7.02 19.63 -26.29
N ILE A 163 -7.74 20.43 -25.51
CA ILE A 163 -7.70 20.36 -24.04
C ILE A 163 -8.25 19.03 -23.55
N GLN A 164 -9.40 18.58 -24.09
CA GLN A 164 -9.96 17.26 -23.75
C GLN A 164 -8.98 16.11 -24.07
N ALA A 165 -8.29 16.18 -25.21
CA ALA A 165 -7.28 15.19 -25.57
C ALA A 165 -6.09 15.19 -24.60
N MET A 166 -5.63 16.37 -24.17
CA MET A 166 -4.56 16.49 -23.19
C MET A 166 -4.98 15.94 -21.81
N GLU A 167 -6.18 16.28 -21.34
CA GLU A 167 -6.73 15.75 -20.08
C GLU A 167 -6.85 14.22 -20.13
N ALA A 168 -7.37 13.68 -21.23
CA ALA A 168 -7.48 12.24 -21.43
C ALA A 168 -6.10 11.58 -21.43
N ALA A 169 -5.11 12.16 -22.12
CA ALA A 169 -3.74 11.64 -22.13
C ALA A 169 -3.11 11.67 -20.73
N MET A 170 -3.34 12.72 -19.94
CA MET A 170 -2.89 12.80 -18.55
C MET A 170 -3.56 11.74 -17.67
N GLN A 171 -4.88 11.56 -17.80
CA GLN A 171 -5.64 10.54 -17.07
C GLN A 171 -5.16 9.13 -17.44
N LEU A 172 -4.95 8.83 -18.72
CA LEU A 172 -4.45 7.53 -19.18
C LEU A 172 -3.05 7.22 -18.63
N ASN A 173 -2.18 8.23 -18.55
CA ASN A 173 -0.87 8.05 -17.93
C ASN A 173 -0.98 7.75 -16.43
N PHE A 174 -1.88 8.44 -15.73
CA PHE A 174 -2.17 8.17 -14.33
C PHE A 174 -2.73 6.74 -14.15
N ASP A 175 -3.76 6.38 -14.90
CA ASP A 175 -4.39 5.06 -14.85
C ASP A 175 -3.37 3.96 -15.17
N ARG A 176 -2.51 4.15 -16.18
CA ARG A 176 -1.40 3.23 -16.48
C ARG A 176 -0.48 3.01 -15.28
N HIS A 177 -0.16 4.07 -14.54
CA HIS A 177 0.68 3.94 -13.35
C HIS A 177 -0.07 3.28 -12.18
N CYS A 178 -1.37 3.54 -12.03
CA CYS A 178 -2.23 2.89 -11.04
C CYS A 178 -2.38 1.39 -11.35
N ASP A 179 -2.66 1.01 -12.59
CA ASP A 179 -2.83 -0.39 -13.00
C ASP A 179 -1.53 -1.20 -12.82
N LEU A 180 -0.38 -0.58 -13.17
CA LEU A 180 0.92 -1.24 -13.07
C LEU A 180 1.42 -1.40 -11.64
N LYS A 181 1.18 -0.41 -10.78
CA LYS A 181 1.74 -0.38 -9.43
C LYS A 181 0.73 -0.79 -8.36
N GLN A 182 -0.56 -0.76 -8.67
CA GLN A 182 -1.69 -0.85 -7.73
C GLN A 182 -1.32 -0.20 -6.39
N PRO A 183 -0.95 1.09 -6.41
CA PRO A 183 -0.36 1.71 -5.24
C PRO A 183 -1.40 1.69 -4.12
N LYS A 184 -1.09 0.94 -3.06
CA LYS A 184 -1.89 0.95 -1.85
C LYS A 184 -1.76 2.35 -1.25
N TYR A 185 -2.84 3.12 -1.26
CA TYR A 185 -2.86 4.41 -0.59
C TYR A 185 -2.50 4.15 0.88
N TRP A 186 -1.49 4.88 1.38
CA TRP A 186 -0.91 4.70 2.70
C TRP A 186 -2.03 4.59 3.76
N PRO A 187 -1.90 3.74 4.80
CA PRO A 187 -2.97 3.51 5.74
C PRO A 187 -3.47 4.84 6.29
N VAL A 188 -4.75 5.12 6.01
CA VAL A 188 -5.51 6.11 6.76
C VAL A 188 -5.68 5.50 8.14
N ILE A 189 -4.73 5.84 9.03
CA ILE A 189 -4.81 5.45 10.44
C ILE A 189 -6.16 5.96 10.92
N PRO A 190 -7.04 5.10 11.46
CA PRO A 190 -8.33 5.53 11.95
C PRO A 190 -8.09 6.59 13.04
N LEU A 191 -8.38 7.84 12.70
CA LEU A 191 -8.41 8.93 13.65
C LEU A 191 -9.71 8.79 14.42
N LYS A 192 -9.62 8.46 15.70
CA LYS A 192 -10.75 8.58 16.63
C LYS A 192 -11.02 10.07 16.79
N LEU A 193 -12.00 10.61 16.06
CA LEU A 193 -12.51 11.98 16.22
C LEU A 193 -13.60 12.03 17.29
#